data_AF-A0A4R2R4P8-F1
#
_entry.id   AF-A0A4R2R4P8-F1
#
_cell.length_a   1.000
_cell.length_b   1.000
_cell.length_c   1.000
_cell.angle_alpha   90.00
_cell.angle_beta   90.00
_cell.angle_gamma   90.00
#
_symmetry.space_group_name_H-M   'P 1'
#
loop_
_entity.id
_entity.type
_entity.pdbx_description
1 polymer ?
#
loop_
_entity_poly.entity_id
_entity_poly.type
_entity_poly.pdbx_seq_one_letter_code
_entity_poly.pdbx_strand_id
1 'polypeptide(L)'
;MSSRQYPWDLREVPWSEFPEFTRGKLDGLVLLSWGIGPRDKLATRRQLRAQGLRPGGQDPVALLYFRCRRACKQVFAELFLVDKAMPVRQMTPAKWAAIDRALAARRTCRECDEDTGIELPKAHRTCEPCRYRLGRLDTDDYLHDYVDGTPTYPVAA
;
A
#
# COMPACT_ATOMS: atom_id res chain seq x y z
N MET A 1 -39.89 1.78 14.78
CA MET A 1 -39.10 2.77 14.01
C MET A 1 -37.63 2.49 14.27
N SER A 2 -36.89 2.01 13.27
CA SER A 2 -35.45 1.75 13.45
C SER A 2 -34.77 3.06 13.83
N SER A 3 -34.19 3.13 15.03
CA SER A 3 -33.38 4.27 15.44
C SER A 3 -32.29 4.47 14.39
N ARG A 4 -32.02 5.71 13.99
CA ARG A 4 -30.86 5.98 13.14
C ARG A 4 -29.64 5.42 13.87
N GLN A 5 -28.92 4.48 13.25
CA GLN A 5 -27.77 3.77 13.85
C GLN A 5 -26.76 4.72 14.50
N TYR A 6 -26.68 5.96 14.00
CA TYR A 6 -25.83 7.02 14.53
C TYR A 6 -26.66 8.32 14.67
N PRO A 7 -27.18 8.63 15.87
CA PRO A 7 -27.94 9.86 16.13
C PRO A 7 -27.02 11.09 16.07
N TRP A 8 -27.62 12.25 15.84
CA TRP A 8 -26.90 13.52 15.99
C TRP A 8 -26.78 13.87 17.47
N ASP A 9 -25.58 14.24 17.89
CA ASP A 9 -25.33 14.75 19.23
C ASP A 9 -24.27 15.84 19.23
N LEU A 10 -24.37 16.77 20.19
CA LEU A 10 -23.39 17.82 20.38
C LEU A 10 -22.27 17.27 21.27
N ARG A 11 -21.00 17.35 20.81
CA ARG A 11 -19.86 16.80 21.54
C ARG A 11 -18.64 17.70 21.45
N GLU A 12 -17.83 17.67 22.49
CA GLU A 12 -16.48 18.19 22.45
C GLU A 12 -15.64 17.43 21.42
N VAL A 13 -14.89 18.18 20.63
CA VAL A 13 -14.08 17.65 19.54
C VAL A 13 -12.65 18.21 19.61
N PRO A 14 -11.62 17.42 19.27
CA PRO A 14 -10.23 17.85 19.45
C PRO A 14 -9.72 18.89 18.42
N TRP A 15 -10.55 19.30 17.46
CA TRP A 15 -10.21 20.32 16.44
C TRP A 15 -10.93 21.66 16.62
N SER A 16 -11.75 21.81 17.66
CA SER A 16 -12.54 23.01 17.91
C SER A 16 -12.59 23.33 19.39
N GLU A 17 -12.61 24.61 19.71
CA GLU A 17 -12.81 25.10 21.08
C GLU A 17 -14.28 24.96 21.52
N PHE A 18 -15.19 24.84 20.55
CA PHE A 18 -16.61 24.68 20.78
C PHE A 18 -17.06 23.24 20.51
N PRO A 19 -18.07 22.75 21.24
CA PRO A 19 -18.72 21.50 20.87
C PRO A 19 -19.31 21.57 19.46
N GLU A 20 -19.16 20.49 18.70
CA GLU A 20 -19.68 20.37 17.34
C GLU A 20 -20.74 19.26 17.25
N PHE A 21 -21.62 19.35 16.26
CA PHE A 21 -22.61 18.29 15.99
C PHE A 21 -21.94 17.12 15.29
N THR A 22 -22.02 15.95 15.93
CA THR A 22 -21.40 14.70 15.48
C THR A 22 -22.43 13.58 15.40
N ARG A 23 -22.01 12.41 14.97
CA ARG A 23 -22.84 11.20 14.84
C ARG A 23 -22.63 10.23 16.00
N GLY A 24 -22.29 10.76 17.18
CA GLY A 24 -21.89 9.97 18.33
C GLY A 24 -20.43 9.54 18.28
N LYS A 25 -20.16 8.37 18.87
CA LYS A 25 -18.83 7.76 18.89
C LYS A 25 -18.87 6.35 18.32
N LEU A 26 -17.76 5.94 17.72
CA LEU A 26 -17.47 4.57 17.34
C LEU A 26 -16.04 4.26 17.77
N ASP A 27 -15.84 3.15 18.50
CA ASP A 27 -14.55 2.75 19.05
C ASP A 27 -13.86 3.85 19.87
N GLY A 28 -14.64 4.62 20.63
CA GLY A 28 -14.17 5.73 21.45
C GLY A 28 -13.88 7.03 20.67
N LEU A 29 -13.84 6.98 19.35
CA LEU A 29 -13.57 8.11 18.45
C LEU A 29 -14.85 8.83 18.05
N VAL A 30 -14.76 10.14 17.84
CA VAL A 30 -15.87 10.95 17.32
C VAL A 30 -16.24 10.45 15.91
N LEU A 31 -17.53 10.22 15.68
CA LEU A 31 -18.03 9.77 14.38
C LEU A 31 -18.59 10.95 13.59
N LEU A 32 -18.14 11.12 12.35
CA LEU A 32 -18.57 12.18 11.44
C LEU A 32 -19.19 11.56 10.19
N SER A 33 -20.29 12.13 9.70
CA SER A 33 -20.81 11.78 8.39
C SER A 33 -20.10 12.56 7.28
N TRP A 34 -20.21 12.07 6.04
CA TRP A 34 -19.68 12.75 4.86
C TRP A 34 -20.06 14.24 4.80
N GLY A 35 -19.06 15.09 4.56
CA GLY A 35 -19.22 16.54 4.37
C GLY A 35 -19.22 17.38 5.64
N ILE A 36 -19.19 16.78 6.84
CA ILE A 36 -19.32 17.52 8.11
C ILE A 36 -17.98 17.97 8.67
N GLY A 37 -16.94 17.13 8.60
CA GLY A 37 -15.65 17.45 9.21
C GLY A 37 -14.96 18.65 8.55
N PRO A 38 -14.34 19.55 9.33
CA PRO A 38 -13.59 20.69 8.81
C PRO A 38 -12.37 20.23 8.00
N ARG A 39 -12.36 20.55 6.70
CA ARG A 39 -11.34 20.05 5.75
C ARG A 39 -9.97 20.70 5.91
N ASP A 40 -9.93 21.87 6.55
CA ASP A 40 -8.73 22.63 6.91
C ASP A 40 -8.02 22.01 8.13
N LYS A 41 -8.78 21.38 9.05
CA LYS A 41 -8.24 20.81 10.29
C LYS A 41 -8.10 19.29 10.26
N LEU A 42 -8.95 18.59 9.52
CA LEU A 42 -9.00 17.14 9.47
C LEU A 42 -8.68 16.60 8.09
N ALA A 43 -7.83 15.57 8.05
CA ALA A 43 -7.49 14.87 6.83
C ALA A 43 -7.37 13.36 7.06
N THR A 44 -7.78 12.58 6.07
CA THR A 44 -7.46 11.15 5.98
C THR A 44 -5.97 10.95 5.70
N ARG A 45 -5.42 9.78 6.01
CA ARG A 45 -4.02 9.41 5.67
C ARG A 45 -3.69 9.66 4.20
N ARG A 46 -4.64 9.40 3.30
CA ARG A 46 -4.47 9.61 1.86
C ARG A 46 -4.42 11.10 1.50
N GLN A 47 -5.25 11.92 2.12
CA GLN A 47 -5.23 13.38 1.93
C GLN A 47 -3.93 14.00 2.45
N LEU A 48 -3.47 13.60 3.64
CA LEU A 48 -2.17 14.04 4.16
C LEU A 48 -1.04 13.67 3.18
N ARG A 49 -1.04 12.45 2.65
CA ARG A 49 -0.02 12.01 1.68
C ARG A 49 -0.03 12.82 0.39
N ALA A 50 -1.20 13.19 -0.12
CA ALA A 50 -1.32 14.08 -1.27
C ALA A 50 -0.73 15.48 -1.01
N GLN A 51 -0.68 15.90 0.26
CA GLN A 51 -0.06 17.16 0.70
C GLN A 51 1.42 17.00 1.09
N GLY A 52 2.04 15.83 0.88
CA GLY A 52 3.43 15.58 1.32
C GLY A 52 3.56 15.44 2.84
N LEU A 53 2.46 15.18 3.54
CA LEU A 53 2.40 14.99 4.98
C LEU A 53 2.16 13.53 5.38
N ARG A 54 2.48 13.21 6.64
CA ARG A 54 2.17 11.95 7.34
C ARG A 54 1.51 12.30 8.68
N PRO A 55 0.76 11.37 9.30
CA PRO A 55 0.12 11.60 10.60
C PRO A 55 1.05 12.02 11.77
N GLY A 56 2.38 11.98 11.60
CA GLY A 56 3.31 12.37 12.65
C GLY A 56 3.51 11.34 13.76
N GLY A 57 2.69 10.28 13.82
CA GLY A 57 2.67 9.31 14.93
C GLY A 57 1.47 9.51 15.87
N GLN A 58 0.59 10.47 15.55
CA GLN A 58 -0.68 10.65 16.27
C GLN A 58 -1.67 9.52 15.93
N ASP A 59 -2.49 9.15 16.90
CA ASP A 59 -3.67 8.32 16.70
C ASP A 59 -4.78 9.13 16.00
N PRO A 60 -5.70 8.47 15.27
CA PRO A 60 -6.83 9.15 14.67
C PRO A 60 -7.70 9.82 15.73
N VAL A 61 -8.24 10.99 15.41
CA VAL A 61 -9.10 11.78 16.32
C VAL A 61 -10.58 11.59 16.06
N ALA A 62 -10.93 11.12 14.86
CA ALA A 62 -12.29 10.86 14.45
C ALA A 62 -12.36 9.79 13.36
N LEU A 63 -13.56 9.24 13.19
CA LEU A 63 -13.91 8.36 12.08
C LEU A 63 -14.92 9.09 11.18
N LEU A 64 -14.62 9.14 9.89
CA LEU A 64 -15.57 9.51 8.85
C LEU A 64 -16.32 8.26 8.42
N TYR A 65 -17.65 8.26 8.39
CA TYR A 65 -18.41 7.19 7.76
C TYR A 65 -19.29 7.70 6.61
N PHE A 66 -19.41 6.85 5.59
CA PHE A 66 -20.29 7.09 4.45
C PHE A 66 -20.67 5.79 3.76
N ARG A 67 -21.77 5.81 3.01
CA ARG A 67 -22.18 4.69 2.16
C ARG A 67 -21.48 4.81 0.81
N CYS A 68 -20.53 3.92 0.54
CA CYS A 68 -19.91 3.82 -0.78
C CYS A 68 -20.87 3.10 -1.73
N ARG A 69 -21.46 3.85 -2.67
CA ARG A 69 -22.40 3.29 -3.65
C ARG A 69 -21.76 2.23 -4.54
N ARG A 70 -20.54 2.47 -5.04
CA ARG A 70 -19.82 1.53 -5.92
C ARG A 70 -19.50 0.20 -5.24
N ALA A 71 -19.17 0.24 -3.95
CA ALA A 71 -18.82 -0.95 -3.18
C ALA A 71 -20.02 -1.53 -2.40
N CYS A 72 -21.22 -0.96 -2.57
CA CYS A 72 -22.46 -1.34 -1.88
C CYS A 72 -22.33 -1.50 -0.35
N LYS A 73 -21.39 -0.80 0.29
CA LYS A 73 -21.08 -0.97 1.71
C LYS A 73 -20.85 0.34 2.43
N GLN A 74 -21.05 0.31 3.75
CA GLN A 74 -20.61 1.39 4.62
C GLN A 74 -19.08 1.34 4.76
N VAL A 75 -18.45 2.49 4.63
CA VAL A 75 -17.00 2.65 4.72
C VAL A 75 -16.71 3.62 5.84
N PHE A 76 -15.65 3.31 6.58
CA PHE A 76 -15.08 4.18 7.61
C PHE A 76 -13.69 4.63 7.18
N ALA A 77 -13.33 5.85 7.52
CA ALA A 77 -12.00 6.40 7.28
C ALA A 77 -11.52 7.16 8.50
N GLU A 78 -10.31 6.85 8.94
CA GLU A 78 -9.63 7.57 10.01
C GLU A 78 -9.31 9.01 9.59
N LEU A 79 -9.60 9.95 10.49
CA LEU A 79 -9.27 11.36 10.36
C LEU A 79 -8.20 11.75 11.38
N PHE A 80 -7.22 12.50 10.90
CA PHE A 80 -6.07 12.99 11.65
C PHE A 80 -6.07 14.51 11.63
N LEU A 81 -5.51 15.14 12.66
CA LEU A 81 -5.34 16.57 12.67
C LEU A 81 -4.19 16.98 11.75
N VAL A 82 -4.43 17.97 10.90
CA VAL A 82 -3.47 18.50 9.92
C VAL A 82 -2.35 19.27 10.63
N ASP A 83 -2.65 19.98 11.71
CA ASP A 83 -1.69 20.77 12.50
C ASP A 83 -0.58 19.92 13.14
N LYS A 84 -0.91 18.68 13.56
CA LYS A 84 -0.01 17.69 14.14
C LYS A 84 0.63 16.78 13.08
N ALA A 85 0.27 16.96 11.82
CA ALA A 85 0.90 16.22 10.74
C ALA A 85 2.35 16.67 10.57
N MET A 86 3.19 15.75 10.12
CA MET A 86 4.60 16.03 9.86
C MET A 86 4.89 15.81 8.39
N PRO A 87 5.92 16.47 7.82
CA PRO A 87 6.40 16.13 6.49
C PRO A 87 6.69 14.63 6.37
N VAL A 88 6.39 14.08 5.19
CA VAL A 88 6.80 12.72 4.83
C VAL A 88 8.32 12.63 4.95
N ARG A 89 8.80 11.57 5.61
CA ARG A 89 10.24 11.31 5.70
C ARG A 89 10.79 11.15 4.29
N GLN A 90 11.68 12.05 3.90
CA GLN A 90 12.37 11.95 2.63
C GLN A 90 13.25 10.70 2.58
N MET A 91 13.46 10.20 1.37
CA MET A 91 14.42 9.14 1.16
C MET A 91 15.83 9.70 1.38
N THR A 92 16.66 8.98 2.12
CA THR A 92 18.06 9.38 2.33
C THR A 92 18.96 8.63 1.35
N PRO A 93 20.14 9.16 1.00
CA PRO A 93 21.10 8.44 0.15
C PRO A 93 21.43 7.03 0.66
N ALA A 94 21.56 6.88 1.98
CA ALA A 94 21.79 5.57 2.60
C ALA A 94 20.63 4.57 2.37
N LYS A 95 19.38 5.04 2.37
CA LYS A 95 18.22 4.20 2.07
C LYS A 95 18.15 3.85 0.59
N TRP A 96 18.48 4.78 -0.30
CA TRP A 96 18.61 4.49 -1.74
C TRP A 96 19.64 3.40 -1.97
N ALA A 97 20.86 3.56 -1.45
CA ALA A 97 21.91 2.55 -1.56
C ALA A 97 21.48 1.18 -0.99
N ALA A 98 20.71 1.16 0.10
CA ALA A 98 20.17 -0.09 0.65
C ALA A 98 19.14 -0.76 -0.29
N ILE A 99 18.26 0.03 -0.92
CA ILE A 99 17.32 -0.46 -1.93
C ILE A 99 18.08 -0.98 -3.16
N ASP A 100 19.08 -0.24 -3.65
CA ASP A 100 19.87 -0.63 -4.81
C ASP A 100 20.62 -1.94 -4.57
N ARG A 101 21.25 -2.10 -3.40
CA ARG A 101 21.87 -3.39 -3.01
C ARG A 101 20.85 -4.52 -2.91
N ALA A 102 19.67 -4.24 -2.33
CA ALA A 102 18.62 -5.24 -2.23
C ALA A 102 18.07 -5.63 -3.61
N LEU A 103 18.00 -4.70 -4.55
CA LEU A 103 17.60 -4.94 -5.93
C LEU A 103 18.68 -5.71 -6.70
N ALA A 104 19.95 -5.31 -6.61
CA ALA A 104 21.07 -6.05 -7.18
C ALA A 104 21.04 -7.52 -6.74
N ALA A 105 20.93 -7.79 -5.43
CA ALA A 105 20.85 -9.15 -4.91
C ALA A 105 19.63 -9.97 -5.41
N ARG A 106 18.56 -9.30 -5.89
CA ARG A 106 17.37 -9.95 -6.47
C ARG A 106 17.52 -10.24 -7.96
N ARG A 107 18.38 -9.50 -8.66
CA ARG A 107 18.60 -9.57 -10.11
C ARG A 107 19.86 -10.34 -10.48
N THR A 108 20.83 -10.41 -9.57
CA THR A 108 22.07 -11.17 -9.75
C THR A 108 21.81 -12.68 -9.70
N CYS A 109 22.20 -13.37 -10.77
CA CYS A 109 22.14 -14.82 -10.85
C CYS A 109 23.15 -15.48 -9.90
N ARG A 110 22.74 -16.48 -9.12
CA ARG A 110 23.65 -17.20 -8.21
C ARG A 110 24.62 -18.18 -8.88
N GLU A 111 24.46 -18.43 -10.18
CA GLU A 111 25.28 -19.40 -10.92
C GLU A 111 26.37 -18.71 -11.78
N CYS A 112 26.13 -17.48 -12.22
CA CYS A 112 27.06 -16.76 -13.10
C CYS A 112 27.36 -15.33 -12.64
N ASP A 113 26.80 -14.88 -11.51
CA ASP A 113 26.97 -13.55 -10.91
C ASP A 113 26.60 -12.35 -11.81
N GLU A 114 25.95 -12.60 -12.94
CA GLU A 114 25.48 -11.56 -13.86
C GLU A 114 24.18 -10.91 -13.35
N ASP A 115 24.08 -9.58 -13.43
CA ASP A 115 22.84 -8.83 -13.17
C ASP A 115 21.96 -8.87 -14.43
N THR A 116 20.78 -9.49 -14.33
CA THR A 116 19.85 -9.63 -15.46
C THR A 116 19.03 -8.36 -15.74
N GLY A 117 19.14 -7.32 -14.91
CA GLY A 117 18.32 -6.11 -15.01
C GLY A 117 16.86 -6.29 -14.56
N ILE A 118 16.40 -7.52 -14.34
CA ILE A 118 15.03 -7.87 -13.90
C ILE A 118 15.07 -8.73 -12.63
N GLU A 119 14.02 -8.67 -11.80
CA GLU A 119 14.00 -9.52 -10.60
C GLU A 119 13.88 -11.01 -10.97
N LEU A 120 14.87 -11.80 -10.55
CA LEU A 120 14.86 -13.25 -10.74
C LEU A 120 13.85 -13.92 -9.81
N PRO A 121 13.26 -15.06 -10.20
CA PRO A 121 12.35 -15.80 -9.33
C PRO A 121 12.96 -16.15 -7.98
N LYS A 122 12.21 -15.94 -6.90
CA LYS A 122 12.67 -16.17 -5.52
C LYS A 122 13.06 -17.63 -5.25
N ALA A 123 12.42 -18.58 -5.93
CA ALA A 123 12.60 -20.00 -5.72
C ALA A 123 14.03 -20.47 -6.04
N HIS A 124 14.62 -19.97 -7.13
CA HIS A 124 15.93 -20.43 -7.60
C HIS A 124 16.99 -19.32 -7.69
N ARG A 125 16.63 -18.03 -7.85
CA ARG A 125 17.59 -16.91 -8.05
C ARG A 125 18.66 -17.24 -9.10
N THR A 126 18.19 -17.81 -10.21
CA THR A 126 19.02 -18.26 -11.35
C THR A 126 18.44 -17.67 -12.62
N CYS A 127 19.28 -17.11 -13.47
CA CYS A 127 18.86 -16.60 -14.77
C CYS A 127 18.48 -17.76 -15.70
N GLU A 128 17.64 -17.43 -16.67
CA GLU A 128 17.16 -18.34 -17.69
C GLU A 128 18.27 -19.08 -18.45
N PRO A 129 19.33 -18.42 -18.97
CA PRO A 129 20.45 -19.12 -19.62
C PRO A 129 21.17 -20.14 -18.72
N CYS A 130 21.32 -19.82 -17.43
CA CYS A 130 21.94 -20.75 -16.49
C CYS A 130 21.00 -21.92 -16.17
N ARG A 131 19.69 -21.70 -16.05
CA ARG A 131 18.73 -22.80 -15.88
C ARG A 131 18.75 -23.74 -17.07
N TYR A 132 18.80 -23.20 -18.29
CA TYR A 132 18.93 -23.98 -19.52
C TYR A 132 20.20 -24.85 -19.49
N ARG A 133 21.37 -24.22 -19.30
CA ARG A 133 22.67 -24.93 -19.28
C ARG A 133 22.76 -26.00 -18.19
N LEU A 134 22.14 -25.76 -17.03
CA LEU A 134 22.14 -26.69 -15.90
C LEU A 134 21.06 -27.78 -16.01
N GLY A 135 20.27 -27.81 -17.08
CA GLY A 135 19.18 -28.77 -17.24
C GLY A 135 18.08 -28.62 -16.18
N ARG A 136 17.87 -27.40 -15.66
CA ARG A 136 16.88 -27.06 -14.63
C ARG A 136 15.63 -26.37 -15.21
N LEU A 137 15.49 -26.37 -16.52
CA LEU A 137 14.24 -26.06 -17.20
C LEU A 137 13.50 -27.37 -17.43
N ASP A 138 12.17 -27.32 -17.31
CA ASP A 138 11.36 -28.46 -17.71
C ASP A 138 11.44 -28.60 -19.23
N THR A 139 11.36 -29.83 -19.72
CA THR A 139 11.46 -30.11 -21.16
C THR A 139 10.42 -29.31 -21.94
N ASP A 140 9.20 -29.17 -21.44
CA ASP A 140 8.13 -28.40 -22.07
C ASP A 140 8.17 -26.88 -21.81
N ASP A 141 9.22 -26.35 -21.17
CA ASP A 141 9.38 -24.93 -20.92
C ASP A 141 9.69 -24.18 -22.23
N TYR A 142 8.88 -23.15 -22.53
CA TYR A 142 8.98 -22.31 -23.74
C TYR A 142 10.36 -21.69 -23.95
N LEU A 143 11.22 -21.68 -22.93
CA LEU A 143 12.57 -21.15 -23.01
C LEU A 143 13.57 -22.04 -23.73
N HIS A 144 13.33 -23.35 -23.85
CA HIS A 144 14.12 -24.23 -24.72
C HIS A 144 14.10 -23.75 -26.19
N ASP A 145 13.03 -23.07 -26.56
CA ASP A 145 12.73 -22.63 -27.91
C ASP A 145 13.56 -21.42 -28.35
N TYR A 146 13.83 -20.52 -27.40
CA TYR A 146 14.46 -19.22 -27.66
C TYR A 146 16.00 -19.27 -27.62
N VAL A 147 16.59 -20.25 -26.94
CA VAL A 147 18.05 -20.33 -26.77
C VAL A 147 18.73 -21.04 -27.95
N ASP A 148 18.08 -22.04 -28.55
CA ASP A 148 18.64 -22.83 -29.66
C ASP A 148 18.04 -22.51 -31.03
N GLY A 149 17.07 -21.60 -31.11
CA GLY A 149 16.41 -21.24 -32.35
C GLY A 149 15.39 -22.25 -32.89
N THR A 150 15.04 -23.30 -32.14
CA THR A 150 13.79 -24.05 -32.38
C THR A 150 13.24 -24.74 -31.12
N PRO A 151 11.97 -24.53 -30.73
CA PRO A 151 11.22 -25.49 -29.92
C PRO A 151 11.21 -26.84 -30.61
N THR A 152 11.63 -27.91 -29.94
CA THR A 152 11.70 -29.24 -30.58
C THR A 152 10.67 -30.24 -30.11
N TYR A 153 9.86 -29.96 -29.09
CA TYR A 153 8.93 -31.00 -28.65
C TYR A 153 7.77 -31.21 -29.65
N PRO A 154 7.44 -32.47 -29.94
CA PRO A 154 6.47 -33.14 -29.09
C PRO A 154 7.17 -33.77 -27.90
N VAL A 155 6.56 -33.51 -26.74
CA VAL A 155 7.04 -33.89 -25.42
C VAL A 155 6.85 -35.40 -25.31
N ALA A 156 7.96 -36.13 -25.16
CA ALA A 156 8.06 -37.56 -24.87
C ALA A 156 7.36 -38.57 -25.83
N ALA A 157 7.93 -39.78 -25.86
CA ALA A 157 7.17 -41.03 -25.96
C ALA A 157 7.27 -41.74 -24.62
#